data_AF-A0AAN0SK38-F1
#
_entry.id   AF-A0AAN0SK38-F1
#
_cell.length_a   1.000
_cell.length_b   1.000
_cell.length_c   1.000
_cell.angle_alpha   90.00
_cell.angle_beta   90.00
_cell.angle_gamma   90.00
#
_symmetry.space_group_name_H-M   'P 1'
#
loop_
_entity.id
_entity.type
_entity.pdbx_description
1 polymer ?
#
loop_
_entity_poly.entity_id
_entity_poly.type
_entity_poly.pdbx_seq_one_letter_code
_entity_poly.pdbx_strand_id
1 'polypeptide(L)'
;MNYKQILPAEGWYFVHENQNDEPQKYTVYRVAVWALCENGDVIGLIHPSGLPNKPGETPKLVTPPPIQGGYLHESELTSEQKAAYSKCT
;
A
#
# COMPACT_ATOMS: atom_id res chain seq x y z
N MET A 1 -18.00 2.12 1.29
CA MET A 1 -17.10 3.03 0.54
C MET A 1 -17.39 2.78 -0.93
N ASN A 2 -17.87 3.78 -1.67
CA ASN A 2 -18.18 3.63 -3.09
C ASN A 2 -17.08 4.30 -3.92
N TYR A 3 -16.59 3.58 -4.92
CA TYR A 3 -15.58 4.09 -5.85
C TYR A 3 -16.26 4.46 -7.16
N LYS A 4 -16.04 5.69 -7.60
CA LYS A 4 -16.51 6.21 -8.88
C LYS A 4 -15.67 5.67 -10.04
N GLN A 5 -14.36 5.52 -9.83
CA GLN A 5 -13.42 5.08 -10.86
C GLN A 5 -12.21 4.37 -10.25
N ILE A 6 -11.67 3.40 -10.97
CA ILE A 6 -10.42 2.70 -10.64
C ILE A 6 -9.41 2.92 -11.78
N LEU A 7 -8.17 3.21 -11.43
CA LEU A 7 -7.06 3.46 -12.35
C LEU A 7 -5.85 2.58 -12.00
N PRO A 8 -5.03 2.16 -12.98
CA PRO A 8 -3.77 1.47 -12.70
C PRO A 8 -2.82 2.31 -11.85
N ALA A 9 -2.07 1.67 -10.95
CA ALA A 9 -1.08 2.31 -10.08
C ALA A 9 0.31 1.66 -10.22
N GLU A 10 0.71 1.37 -11.45
CA GLU A 10 2.02 0.77 -11.72
C GLU A 10 3.15 1.65 -11.17
N GLY A 11 4.12 1.02 -10.49
CA GLY A 11 5.25 1.73 -9.88
C GLY A 11 4.92 2.52 -8.61
N TRP A 12 3.68 2.51 -8.11
CA TRP A 12 3.31 3.27 -6.91
C TRP A 12 3.30 2.43 -5.63
N TYR A 13 3.75 3.05 -4.54
CA TYR A 13 3.86 2.42 -3.22
C TYR A 13 3.35 3.37 -2.14
N PHE A 14 2.71 2.82 -1.11
CA PHE A 14 2.45 3.53 0.13
C PHE A 14 3.56 3.17 1.12
N VAL A 15 4.22 4.19 1.66
CA VAL A 15 5.38 4.06 2.55
C VAL A 15 5.10 4.76 3.86
N HIS A 16 5.38 4.08 4.97
CA HIS A 16 5.39 4.70 6.28
C HIS A 16 6.59 4.21 7.09
N GLU A 17 7.01 5.02 8.05
CA GLU A 17 7.99 4.63 9.06
C GLU A 17 7.30 3.76 10.12
N ASN A 18 7.98 2.71 10.56
CA ASN A 18 7.54 1.89 11.67
C ASN A 18 7.92 2.58 12.99
N GLN A 19 7.05 2.45 13.99
CA GLN A 19 7.31 2.95 15.33
C GLN A 19 7.85 1.81 16.23
N ASN A 20 8.63 2.14 17.26
CA ASN A 20 9.09 1.24 18.33
C ASN A 20 10.06 0.10 17.94
N ASP A 21 11.31 0.45 17.58
CA ASP A 21 12.45 -0.49 17.43
C ASP A 21 12.16 -1.75 16.59
N GLU A 22 11.20 -1.69 15.66
CA GLU A 22 10.98 -2.77 14.73
C GLU A 22 12.27 -3.01 13.91
N PRO A 23 12.62 -4.28 13.64
CA PRO A 23 13.85 -4.62 12.92
C PRO A 23 13.91 -4.00 11.51
N GLN A 24 12.76 -3.60 10.98
CA GLN A 24 12.62 -2.92 9.70
C GLN A 24 12.10 -1.49 9.92
N LYS A 25 12.86 -0.48 9.48
CA LYS A 25 12.53 0.94 9.68
C LYS A 25 11.30 1.41 8.88
N TYR A 26 11.09 0.84 7.70
CA TYR A 26 10.00 1.22 6.79
C TYR A 26 9.13 0.02 6.47
N THR A 27 7.82 0.24 6.41
CA THR A 27 6.90 -0.68 5.75
C THR A 27 6.46 -0.07 4.43
N VAL A 28 6.49 -0.90 3.38
CA VAL A 28 6.23 -0.48 2.00
C VAL A 28 5.18 -1.40 1.41
N TYR A 29 4.02 -0.84 1.06
CA TYR A 29 2.93 -1.56 0.41
C TYR A 29 2.86 -1.16 -1.06
N ARG A 30 2.79 -2.14 -1.96
CA ARG A 30 2.47 -1.86 -3.36
C ARG A 30 1.04 -1.35 -3.47
N VAL A 31 0.88 -0.19 -4.11
CA VAL A 31 -0.44 0.31 -4.52
C VAL A 31 -0.84 -0.47 -5.76
N ALA A 32 -1.94 -1.21 -5.68
CA ALA A 32 -2.45 -1.99 -6.79
C ALA A 32 -3.20 -1.09 -7.79
N VAL A 33 -4.00 -0.16 -7.27
CA VAL A 33 -4.84 0.76 -8.06
C VAL A 33 -5.06 2.08 -7.34
N TRP A 34 -5.38 3.13 -8.10
CA TRP A 34 -5.93 4.38 -7.60
C TRP A 34 -7.45 4.35 -7.67
N ALA A 35 -8.12 4.68 -6.58
CA ALA A 35 -9.57 4.75 -6.49
C ALA A 35 -10.03 6.20 -6.29
N LEU A 36 -10.85 6.70 -7.22
CA LEU A 36 -11.57 7.96 -7.08
C LEU A 36 -12.88 7.69 -6.33
N CYS A 37 -13.04 8.30 -5.17
CA CYS A 37 -14.25 8.23 -4.34
C CYS A 37 -15.31 9.22 -4.85
N GLU A 38 -16.57 9.01 -4.50
CA GLU A 38 -17.67 9.91 -4.91
C GLU A 38 -17.53 11.33 -4.36
N ASN A 39 -16.88 11.48 -3.20
CA ASN A 39 -16.58 12.78 -2.59
C ASN A 39 -15.41 13.53 -3.25
N GLY A 40 -14.77 12.93 -4.27
CA GLY A 40 -13.63 13.51 -4.98
C GLY A 40 -12.26 13.06 -4.45
N ASP A 41 -12.20 12.31 -3.36
CA ASP A 41 -10.92 11.83 -2.81
C ASP A 41 -10.28 10.77 -3.70
N VAL A 42 -8.96 10.79 -3.79
CA VAL A 42 -8.18 9.76 -4.50
C VAL A 42 -7.36 8.98 -3.48
N ILE A 43 -7.55 7.66 -3.45
CA ILE A 43 -6.88 6.76 -2.49
C ILE A 43 -6.21 5.62 -3.24
N GLY A 44 -4.95 5.32 -2.90
CA GLY A 44 -4.24 4.17 -3.42
C GLY A 44 -4.60 2.93 -2.64
N LEU A 45 -5.27 1.96 -3.27
CA LEU A 45 -5.61 0.70 -2.63
C LEU A 45 -4.43 -0.26 -2.67
N ILE A 46 -4.16 -0.87 -1.52
CA ILE A 46 -3.05 -1.79 -1.34
C ILE A 46 -3.56 -3.22 -1.22
N HIS A 47 -2.73 -4.18 -1.59
CA HIS A 47 -2.94 -5.56 -1.19
C HIS A 47 -2.29 -5.76 0.19
N PRO A 48 -2.98 -6.37 1.17
CA PRO A 48 -2.40 -6.72 2.46
C PRO A 48 -1.48 -7.93 2.30
N SER A 49 -0.37 -7.78 1.55
CA SER A 49 0.67 -8.80 1.47
C SER A 49 1.24 -9.05 2.87
N GLY A 50 1.16 -10.28 3.36
CA GLY A 50 1.71 -10.68 4.66
C GLY A 50 0.70 -10.75 5.81
N LEU A 51 -0.55 -10.30 5.64
CA LEU A 51 -1.61 -10.60 6.60
C LEU A 51 -2.28 -11.92 6.21
N PRO A 52 -2.33 -12.93 7.09
CA PRO A 52 -3.02 -14.17 6.78
C PRO A 52 -4.49 -13.85 6.56
N ASN A 53 -5.01 -14.17 5.36
CA ASN A 53 -6.44 -14.24 5.17
C ASN A 53 -6.99 -15.30 6.13
N LYS A 54 -8.09 -15.00 6.80
CA LYS A 54 -8.77 -16.03 7.60
C LYS A 54 -9.23 -17.15 6.66
N PRO A 55 -9.27 -18.41 7.12
CA PRO A 55 -9.81 -19.50 6.31
C PRO A 55 -11.21 -19.14 5.80
N GLY A 56 -11.38 -19.17 4.47
CA GLY A 56 -12.64 -18.81 3.81
C GLY A 56 -12.79 -17.34 3.39
N GLU A 57 -11.83 -16.47 3.66
CA GLU A 57 -11.84 -15.10 3.13
C GLU A 57 -11.16 -15.00 1.76
N THR A 58 -11.84 -14.32 0.82
CA THR A 58 -11.27 -13.95 -0.48
C THR A 58 -10.29 -12.79 -0.30
N PRO A 59 -9.10 -12.84 -0.92
CA PRO A 59 -8.18 -11.70 -0.96
C PRO A 59 -8.89 -10.44 -1.50
N LYS A 60 -8.65 -9.30 -0.85
CA LYS A 60 -9.26 -8.03 -1.23
C LYS A 60 -8.27 -6.89 -1.12
N LEU A 61 -8.47 -5.88 -1.96
CA LEU A 61 -7.77 -4.61 -1.83
C LEU A 61 -8.36 -3.82 -0.66
N VAL A 62 -7.48 -3.19 0.11
CA VAL A 62 -7.83 -2.41 1.29
C VAL A 62 -7.21 -1.02 1.20
N THR A 63 -7.76 -0.08 1.97
CA THR A 63 -7.10 1.21 2.16
C THR A 63 -5.84 1.03 3.01
N PRO A 64 -4.81 1.86 2.82
CA PRO A 64 -3.65 1.85 3.70
C PRO A 64 -4.03 2.04 5.18
N PRO A 65 -3.21 1.57 6.13
CA PRO A 65 -3.44 1.83 7.54
C PRO A 65 -3.52 3.35 7.81
N PRO A 66 -4.34 3.79 8.79
CA PRO A 66 -4.52 5.21 9.12
C PRO A 66 -3.34 5.75 9.94
N ILE A 67 -2.14 5.69 9.35
CA ILE A 67 -0.87 6.12 9.94
C ILE A 67 -0.18 7.12 9.03
N GLN A 68 0.73 7.91 9.60
CA GLN A 68 1.49 8.88 8.84
C GLN A 68 2.41 8.19 7.83
N GLY A 69 2.15 8.41 6.55
CA GLY A 69 2.89 7.86 5.43
C GLY A 69 2.63 8.68 4.17
N GLY A 70 3.22 8.23 3.06
CA GLY A 70 3.11 8.91 1.77
C GLY A 70 3.08 7.92 0.61
N TYR A 71 2.54 8.38 -0.52
CA TYR A 71 2.63 7.66 -1.77
C TYR A 71 3.90 8.08 -2.51
N LEU A 72 4.72 7.12 -2.88
CA LEU A 72 5.96 7.33 -3.63
C LEU A 72 5.96 6.45 -4.87
N HIS A 73 6.46 7.01 -5.97
CA HIS A 73 6.77 6.22 -7.16
C HIS A 73 8.08 5.44 -6.95
N GLU A 74 8.28 4.33 -7.67
CA GLU A 74 9.45 3.44 -7.54
C GLU A 74 10.79 4.17 -7.69
N SER A 75 10.81 5.21 -8.53
CA SER A 75 11.98 6.06 -8.74
C SER A 75 12.35 6.93 -7.52
N GLU A 76 11.39 7.18 -6.63
CA GLU A 76 11.54 8.02 -5.44
C GLU A 76 11.87 7.20 -4.19
N LEU A 77 11.73 5.87 -4.25
CA LEU A 77 12.07 4.99 -3.13
C LEU A 77 13.58 4.98 -2.86
N THR A 78 13.96 5.09 -1.59
CA THR A 78 15.35 4.89 -1.15
C THR A 78 15.74 3.42 -1.20
N SER A 79 17.04 3.12 -1.18
CA SER A 79 17.52 1.74 -1.13
C SER A 79 16.99 0.95 0.08
N GLU A 80 16.85 1.61 1.24
CA GLU A 80 16.27 1.01 2.45
C GLU A 80 14.78 0.66 2.25
N GLN A 81 14.00 1.55 1.64
CA GLN A 81 12.59 1.31 1.32
C GLN A 81 12.43 0.26 0.21
N LYS A 82 13.34 0.19 -0.74
CA LYS A 82 13.32 -0.86 -1.77
C LYS A 82 13.59 -2.25 -1.19
N ALA A 83 14.44 -2.34 -0.17
CA ALA A 83 14.69 -3.59 0.54
C ALA A 83 13.49 -4.03 1.42
N ALA A 84 12.63 -3.08 1.79
CA ALA A 84 11.49 -3.30 2.67
C ALA A 84 10.28 -3.99 2.01
N TYR A 85 10.21 -4.05 0.68
CA TYR A 85 9.15 -4.79 -0.01
C TYR A 85 9.65 -6.16 -0.49
N SER A 86 8.93 -7.22 -0.15
CA SER A 86 9.14 -8.53 -0.79
C SER A 86 8.40 -8.53 -2.12
N LYS A 87 9.13 -8.67 -3.23
CA LYS A 87 8.51 -8.97 -4.52
C LYS A 87 7.71 -10.26 -4.35
N CYS A 88 6.40 -10.23 -4.62
CA CYS A 88 5.67 -11.47 -4.88
C CYS A 88 6.41 -12.16 -6.03
N THR A 89 7.11 -13.26 -5.72
CA THR A 89 7.81 -14.09 -6.69
C THR A 89 6.87 -15.18 -7.17
#